data_AF-A0A0L0HLK9-F1
#
_entry.id   AF-A0A0L0HLK9-F1
#
_cell.length_a   1.000
_cell.length_b   1.000
_cell.length_c   1.000
_cell.angle_alpha   90.00
_cell.angle_beta   90.00
_cell.angle_gamma   90.00
#
_symmetry.space_group_name_H-M   'P 1'
#
loop_
_entity.id
_entity.type
_entity.pdbx_description
1 polymer ?
#
loop_
_entity_poly.entity_id
_entity_poly.type
_entity_poly.pdbx_seq_one_letter_code
_entity_poly.pdbx_strand_id
1 'polypeptide(L)'
;MGDKGSLGESAGSEIEQVHGDEHTRGLQTVEVYRTAVDPKHASKLIKAVCQQYPLEDLAHLKRVKKEQSDNGTILSVLLAPTNSSTQPELEQFLSDNEIPYGPISTSQVSRYAAVTREQFDEWKQLWPMNFHPHSGKENVSLTQEEVASAQTWMRHALEESKVLRAQGKIVNVAIIVAPITNSKIASSTDTRNDHPLHHAVMNCIALVAERERKKRESESTIADSGIHEDCNGELANCTKQFVGTGKRRKLMDGEAESRLLTVVNPAAGADKSGYLCSGLDLYLINEPCAMCSMALVHSRIARVFYAIRQCHGGLGSAYKIHVHPSLNHHFKVYRDLCKAEALAAIGEVTQS
;
A
#
# COMPACT_ATOMS: atom_id res chain seq x y z
N MET A 1 -24.76 -41.84 -26.30
CA MET A 1 -24.11 -42.62 -25.22
C MET A 1 -22.72 -42.08 -25.01
N GLY A 2 -22.37 -41.73 -23.78
CA GLY A 2 -20.98 -41.47 -23.38
C GLY A 2 -20.63 -40.03 -23.04
N ASP A 3 -21.39 -39.47 -22.11
CA ASP A 3 -20.99 -38.38 -21.22
C ASP A 3 -19.58 -38.63 -20.63
N LYS A 4 -18.73 -37.61 -20.67
CA LYS A 4 -17.51 -37.51 -19.85
C LYS A 4 -17.37 -36.07 -19.36
N GLY A 5 -18.10 -35.78 -18.29
CA GLY A 5 -17.44 -35.40 -17.04
C GLY A 5 -17.04 -33.95 -16.95
N SER A 6 -18.01 -33.12 -16.57
CA SER A 6 -17.77 -31.85 -15.90
C SER A 6 -16.85 -32.07 -14.70
N LEU A 7 -15.61 -31.59 -14.79
CA LEU A 7 -14.81 -31.32 -13.61
C LEU A 7 -15.44 -30.09 -12.95
N GLY A 8 -16.17 -30.34 -11.86
CA GLY A 8 -16.69 -29.28 -11.00
C GLY A 8 -15.53 -28.48 -10.44
N GLU A 9 -15.42 -27.23 -10.86
CA GLU A 9 -14.70 -26.20 -10.12
C GLU A 9 -15.40 -26.06 -8.77
N SER A 10 -14.76 -26.56 -7.72
CA SER A 10 -15.10 -26.19 -6.36
C SER A 10 -14.79 -24.70 -6.20
N ALA A 11 -15.79 -23.85 -6.41
CA ALA A 11 -15.74 -22.42 -6.20
C ALA A 11 -15.60 -22.11 -4.70
N GLY A 12 -14.42 -22.37 -4.14
CA GLY A 12 -13.98 -21.74 -2.91
C GLY A 12 -13.89 -20.25 -3.20
N SER A 13 -14.67 -19.45 -2.49
CA SER A 13 -14.64 -17.99 -2.59
C SER A 13 -13.27 -17.48 -2.15
N GLU A 14 -12.32 -17.45 -3.08
CA GLU A 14 -10.94 -17.06 -2.82
C GLU A 14 -10.87 -15.54 -2.70
N ILE A 15 -10.55 -15.08 -1.48
CA ILE A 15 -10.34 -13.67 -1.21
C ILE A 15 -9.06 -13.22 -1.91
N GLU A 16 -9.13 -12.12 -2.67
CA GLU A 16 -7.99 -11.62 -3.45
C GLU A 16 -7.50 -10.29 -2.90
N GLN A 17 -6.18 -10.12 -2.76
CA GLN A 17 -5.60 -8.82 -2.41
C GLN A 17 -5.53 -7.92 -3.65
N VAL A 18 -5.98 -6.67 -3.52
CA VAL A 18 -5.88 -5.69 -4.60
C VAL A 18 -4.52 -5.01 -4.56
N HIS A 19 -3.68 -5.32 -5.55
CA HIS A 19 -2.35 -4.74 -5.71
C HIS A 19 -2.36 -3.51 -6.63
N GLY A 20 -1.31 -2.68 -6.51
CA GLY A 20 -1.04 -1.57 -7.42
C GLY A 20 -0.71 -2.05 -8.83
N ASP A 21 -0.84 -1.14 -9.80
CA ASP A 21 -0.67 -1.46 -11.22
C ASP A 21 0.76 -1.92 -11.54
N GLU A 22 1.75 -1.56 -10.72
CA GLU A 22 3.11 -2.08 -10.87
C GLU A 22 3.22 -3.60 -10.70
N HIS A 23 2.34 -4.23 -9.92
CA HIS A 23 2.36 -5.68 -9.68
C HIS A 23 1.81 -6.48 -10.86
N THR A 24 0.84 -5.93 -11.59
CA THR A 24 0.19 -6.59 -12.74
C THR A 24 0.71 -6.08 -14.08
N ARG A 25 1.72 -5.20 -14.06
CA ARG A 25 2.31 -4.63 -15.26
C ARG A 25 3.00 -5.72 -16.08
N GLY A 26 2.72 -5.76 -17.37
CA GLY A 26 3.45 -6.58 -18.34
C GLY A 26 4.81 -5.98 -18.70
N LEU A 27 5.68 -6.79 -19.30
CA LEU A 27 7.01 -6.36 -19.72
C LEU A 27 6.93 -5.19 -20.73
N GLN A 28 7.58 -4.07 -20.40
CA GLN A 28 7.78 -2.94 -21.32
C GLN A 28 9.27 -2.74 -21.52
N THR A 29 9.70 -2.64 -22.78
CA THR A 29 11.11 -2.52 -23.13
C THR A 29 11.48 -1.10 -23.52
N VAL A 30 12.75 -0.75 -23.27
CA VAL A 30 13.41 0.47 -23.74
C VAL A 30 14.72 0.08 -24.41
N GLU A 31 15.10 0.79 -25.45
CA GLU A 31 16.38 0.60 -26.12
C GLU A 31 17.49 1.39 -25.43
N VAL A 32 18.60 0.71 -25.16
CA VAL A 32 19.78 1.28 -24.52
C VAL A 32 21.01 0.92 -25.34
N TYR A 33 21.91 1.88 -25.53
CA TYR A 33 23.21 1.63 -26.16
C TYR A 33 24.08 0.77 -25.26
N ARG A 34 24.73 -0.23 -25.84
CA ARG A 34 25.71 -1.09 -25.18
C ARG A 34 26.99 -1.19 -26.02
N THR A 35 28.09 -1.45 -25.34
CA THR A 35 29.36 -1.79 -25.99
C THR A 35 29.96 -3.03 -25.35
N ALA A 36 30.71 -3.80 -26.15
CA ALA A 36 31.46 -4.96 -25.72
C ALA A 36 32.87 -4.52 -25.29
N VAL A 37 33.33 -4.94 -24.11
CA VAL A 37 34.63 -4.58 -23.55
C VAL A 37 35.30 -5.77 -22.89
N ASP A 38 36.62 -5.84 -23.01
CA ASP A 38 37.44 -6.83 -22.31
C ASP A 38 37.37 -6.65 -20.78
N PRO A 39 37.37 -7.75 -20.00
CA PRO A 39 37.34 -7.69 -18.53
C PRO A 39 38.40 -6.77 -17.89
N LYS A 40 39.56 -6.60 -18.53
CA LYS A 40 40.65 -5.73 -18.06
C LYS A 40 40.26 -4.25 -18.02
N HIS A 41 39.45 -3.79 -18.97
CA HIS A 41 39.10 -2.37 -19.14
C HIS A 41 37.70 -2.03 -18.59
N ALA A 42 36.87 -3.03 -18.29
CA ALA A 42 35.50 -2.84 -17.84
C ALA A 42 35.37 -1.96 -16.59
N SER A 43 36.30 -2.08 -15.62
CA SER A 43 36.26 -1.26 -14.40
C SER A 43 36.47 0.24 -14.68
N LYS A 44 37.33 0.58 -15.65
CA LYS A 44 37.57 1.96 -16.09
C LYS A 44 36.32 2.51 -16.79
N LEU A 45 35.73 1.72 -17.68
CA LEU A 45 34.50 2.07 -18.38
C LEU A 45 33.34 2.33 -17.43
N ILE A 46 33.05 1.40 -16.51
CA ILE A 46 31.91 1.52 -15.60
C ILE A 46 32.02 2.78 -14.76
N LYS A 47 33.22 3.11 -14.24
CA LYS A 47 33.43 4.34 -13.48
C LYS A 47 33.14 5.59 -14.30
N ALA A 48 33.70 5.66 -15.51
CA ALA A 48 33.52 6.82 -16.39
C ALA A 48 32.04 7.00 -16.79
N VAL A 49 31.38 5.92 -17.21
CA VAL A 49 29.98 5.98 -17.63
C VAL A 49 29.05 6.24 -16.43
N CYS A 50 29.33 5.73 -15.23
CA CYS A 50 28.52 6.05 -14.05
C CYS A 50 28.62 7.53 -13.65
N GLN A 51 29.75 8.17 -13.93
CA GLN A 51 29.94 9.59 -13.64
C GLN A 51 29.27 10.48 -14.69
N GLN A 52 29.40 10.15 -15.98
CA GLN A 52 28.93 11.01 -17.07
C GLN A 52 27.49 10.71 -17.52
N TYR A 53 27.08 9.44 -17.47
CA TYR A 53 25.78 8.96 -17.93
C TYR A 53 25.13 8.06 -16.87
N PRO A 54 24.66 8.62 -15.74
CA PRO A 54 23.95 7.85 -14.74
C PRO A 54 22.62 7.33 -15.29
N LEU A 55 22.28 6.09 -14.96
CA LEU A 55 21.03 5.43 -15.35
C LEU A 55 20.00 5.54 -14.23
N GLU A 56 19.58 6.75 -13.88
CA GLU A 56 18.68 6.99 -12.74
C GLU A 56 17.35 6.23 -12.88
N ASP A 57 16.72 6.31 -14.06
CA ASP A 57 15.46 5.60 -14.36
C ASP A 57 15.62 4.08 -14.55
N LEU A 58 16.85 3.58 -14.69
CA LEU A 58 17.16 2.18 -14.97
C LEU A 58 18.11 1.56 -13.93
N ALA A 59 18.12 2.10 -12.71
CA ALA A 59 19.02 1.67 -11.63
C ALA A 59 18.81 0.20 -11.20
N HIS A 60 17.66 -0.41 -11.52
CA HIS A 60 17.38 -1.83 -11.29
C HIS A 60 18.22 -2.76 -12.18
N LEU A 61 18.73 -2.29 -13.32
CA LEU A 61 19.50 -3.11 -14.23
C LEU A 61 20.96 -3.23 -13.77
N LYS A 62 21.55 -4.41 -13.93
CA LYS A 62 23.00 -4.56 -13.77
C LYS A 62 23.66 -3.95 -15.00
N ARG A 63 24.62 -3.05 -14.77
CA ARG A 63 25.28 -2.35 -15.87
C ARG A 63 26.12 -3.24 -16.78
N VAL A 64 26.46 -4.44 -16.32
CA VAL A 64 27.32 -5.39 -17.03
C VAL A 64 26.62 -6.73 -17.18
N LYS A 65 26.68 -7.29 -18.40
CA LYS A 65 26.28 -8.65 -18.74
C LYS A 65 27.51 -9.41 -19.23
N LYS A 66 27.73 -10.61 -18.71
CA LYS A 66 28.80 -11.50 -19.20
C LYS A 66 28.29 -12.26 -20.41
N GLU A 67 29.04 -12.23 -21.51
CA GLU A 67 28.74 -12.99 -22.73
C GLU A 67 29.93 -13.88 -23.07
N GLN A 68 29.66 -15.12 -23.47
CA GLN A 68 30.69 -16.05 -23.93
C GLN A 68 30.85 -15.89 -25.44
N SER A 69 32.09 -15.69 -25.87
CA SER A 69 32.48 -15.64 -27.28
C SER A 69 33.52 -16.72 -27.55
N ASP A 70 33.68 -17.12 -28.81
CA ASP A 70 34.65 -18.15 -29.23
C ASP A 70 36.09 -17.90 -28.77
N ASN A 71 36.46 -16.63 -28.50
CA ASN A 71 37.79 -16.20 -28.07
C ASN A 71 37.90 -15.85 -26.56
N GLY A 72 36.88 -16.15 -25.75
CA GLY A 72 36.89 -15.92 -24.30
C GLY A 72 35.66 -15.20 -23.75
N THR A 73 35.76 -14.69 -22.51
CA THR A 73 34.67 -13.95 -21.85
C THR A 73 34.71 -12.47 -22.20
N ILE A 74 33.66 -11.96 -22.83
CA ILE A 74 33.46 -10.55 -23.15
C ILE A 74 32.40 -9.96 -22.22
N LEU A 75 32.56 -8.69 -21.83
CA LEU A 75 31.59 -7.99 -21.00
C LEU A 75 30.82 -6.97 -21.84
N SER A 76 29.50 -7.13 -21.89
CA SER A 76 28.58 -6.16 -22.49
C SER A 76 28.16 -5.13 -21.44
N VAL A 77 28.47 -3.86 -21.67
CA VAL A 77 28.23 -2.75 -20.73
C VAL A 77 27.19 -1.79 -21.28
N LEU A 78 26.18 -1.44 -20.48
CA LEU A 78 25.18 -0.42 -20.83
C LEU A 78 25.75 0.99 -20.70
N LEU A 79 25.61 1.78 -21.75
CA LEU A 79 26.08 3.16 -21.85
C LEU A 79 24.97 4.14 -21.48
N ALA A 80 24.07 4.46 -22.42
CA ALA A 80 23.00 5.44 -22.23
C ALA A 80 21.73 5.02 -23.00
N PRO A 81 20.54 5.42 -22.53
CA PRO A 81 19.28 5.28 -23.27
C PRO A 81 19.30 6.03 -24.61
N THR A 82 18.66 5.45 -25.63
CA THR A 82 18.64 6.04 -27.00
C THR A 82 17.90 7.38 -27.08
N ASN A 83 17.06 7.71 -26.09
CA ASN A 83 16.38 9.00 -25.99
C ASN A 83 17.24 10.11 -25.35
N SER A 84 18.37 9.77 -24.73
CA SER A 84 19.19 10.70 -23.93
C SER A 84 20.50 11.11 -24.59
N SER A 85 21.08 10.25 -25.42
CA SER A 85 22.37 10.45 -26.07
C SER A 85 22.35 9.86 -27.47
N THR A 86 23.26 10.32 -28.33
CA THR A 86 23.46 9.77 -29.66
C THR A 86 24.70 8.87 -29.72
N GLN A 87 24.72 7.92 -30.68
CA GLN A 87 25.89 7.07 -30.91
C GLN A 87 27.22 7.84 -31.08
N PRO A 88 27.33 8.90 -31.93
CA PRO A 88 28.60 9.61 -32.12
C PRO A 88 29.11 10.31 -30.85
N GLU A 89 28.21 10.82 -29.99
CA GLU A 89 28.59 11.42 -28.71
C GLU A 89 29.19 10.36 -27.77
N LEU A 90 28.62 9.15 -27.76
CA LEU A 90 29.16 8.04 -26.98
C LEU A 90 30.53 7.59 -27.51
N GLU A 91 30.72 7.54 -28.82
CA GLU A 91 32.03 7.21 -29.43
C GLU A 91 33.09 8.26 -29.09
N GLN A 92 32.73 9.54 -29.13
CA GLN A 92 33.60 10.63 -28.71
C GLN A 92 33.98 10.50 -27.23
N PHE A 93 33.00 10.28 -26.35
CA PHE A 93 33.24 10.08 -24.92
C PHE A 93 34.18 8.90 -24.62
N LEU A 94 34.02 7.77 -25.32
CA LEU A 94 34.87 6.59 -25.15
C LEU A 94 36.31 6.84 -25.63
N SER A 95 36.46 7.61 -26.72
CA SER A 95 37.74 8.02 -27.26
C SER A 95 38.48 8.98 -26.33
N ASP A 96 37.79 10.01 -25.81
CA ASP A 96 38.36 11.00 -24.89
C ASP A 96 38.87 10.39 -23.57
N ASN A 97 38.23 9.30 -23.12
CA ASN A 97 38.64 8.58 -21.92
C ASN A 97 39.69 7.48 -22.18
N GLU A 98 40.15 7.31 -23.42
CA GLU A 98 41.10 6.28 -23.84
C GLU A 98 40.67 4.88 -23.35
N ILE A 99 39.41 4.52 -23.63
CA ILE A 99 38.83 3.23 -23.21
C ILE A 99 38.67 2.36 -24.45
N PRO A 100 39.33 1.19 -24.54
CA PRO A 100 39.08 0.25 -25.62
C PRO A 100 37.62 -0.20 -25.60
N TYR A 101 36.91 -0.03 -26.72
CA TYR A 101 35.52 -0.38 -26.88
C TYR A 101 35.27 -1.18 -28.17
N GLY A 102 34.34 -2.12 -28.11
CA GLY A 102 33.81 -2.83 -29.27
C GLY A 102 32.67 -2.07 -29.94
N PRO A 103 32.07 -2.61 -31.02
CA PRO A 103 31.01 -1.92 -31.75
C PRO A 103 29.84 -1.57 -30.82
N ILE A 104 29.41 -0.31 -30.88
CA ILE A 104 28.22 0.14 -30.15
C ILE A 104 27.00 -0.46 -30.84
N SER A 105 26.18 -1.17 -30.06
CA SER A 105 24.92 -1.77 -30.52
C SER A 105 23.81 -1.41 -29.55
N THR A 106 22.56 -1.57 -29.97
CA THR A 106 21.41 -1.38 -29.09
C THR A 106 21.02 -2.70 -28.44
N SER A 107 20.38 -2.63 -27.27
CA SER A 107 19.76 -3.78 -26.61
C SER A 107 18.46 -3.36 -25.94
N GLN A 108 17.47 -4.24 -26.01
CA GLN A 108 16.21 -4.05 -25.31
C GLN A 108 16.34 -4.49 -23.86
N VAL A 109 15.98 -3.60 -22.95
CA VAL A 109 16.00 -3.84 -21.50
C VAL A 109 14.67 -3.49 -20.89
N SER A 110 14.35 -4.05 -19.71
CA SER A 110 13.12 -3.70 -19.00
C SER A 110 13.13 -2.23 -18.58
N ARG A 111 12.07 -1.50 -18.94
CA ARG A 111 11.83 -0.11 -18.54
C ARG A 111 11.68 0.04 -17.04
N TYR A 112 11.11 -0.95 -16.36
CA TYR A 112 10.77 -0.87 -14.95
C TYR A 112 11.45 -1.98 -14.14
N ALA A 113 11.65 -1.70 -12.86
CA ALA A 113 12.07 -2.70 -11.89
C ALA A 113 10.96 -3.74 -11.69
N ALA A 114 11.35 -5.01 -11.56
CA ALA A 114 10.42 -6.08 -11.26
C ALA A 114 10.01 -6.00 -9.78
N VAL A 115 8.70 -6.00 -9.53
CA VAL A 115 8.13 -5.94 -8.19
C VAL A 115 7.85 -7.35 -7.67
N THR A 116 7.32 -8.22 -8.53
CA THR A 116 7.05 -9.62 -8.19
C THR A 116 8.20 -10.53 -8.61
N ARG A 117 8.26 -11.73 -8.00
CA ARG A 117 9.26 -12.74 -8.36
C ARG A 117 9.05 -13.26 -9.77
N GLU A 118 7.79 -13.43 -10.17
CA GLU A 118 7.39 -13.87 -11.51
C GLU A 118 7.87 -12.88 -12.57
N GLN A 119 7.59 -11.57 -12.38
CA GLN A 119 8.11 -10.51 -13.24
C GLN A 119 9.64 -10.57 -13.31
N PHE A 120 10.33 -10.76 -12.18
CA PHE A 120 11.78 -10.80 -12.17
C PHE A 120 12.33 -11.99 -12.99
N ASP A 121 11.78 -13.18 -12.80
CA ASP A 121 12.26 -14.39 -13.48
C ASP A 121 12.02 -14.31 -15.01
N GLU A 122 10.93 -13.65 -15.43
CA GLU A 122 10.66 -13.33 -16.84
C GLU A 122 11.59 -12.23 -17.38
N TRP A 123 11.66 -11.08 -16.71
CA TRP A 123 12.33 -9.88 -17.24
C TRP A 123 13.85 -9.99 -17.20
N LYS A 124 14.41 -10.77 -16.26
CA LYS A 124 15.85 -11.06 -16.18
C LYS A 124 16.38 -11.75 -17.44
N GLN A 125 15.53 -12.42 -18.22
CA GLN A 125 15.94 -13.08 -19.47
C GLN A 125 16.39 -12.06 -20.52
N LEU A 126 15.84 -10.84 -20.51
CA LEU A 126 16.27 -9.77 -21.41
C LEU A 126 17.63 -9.21 -21.00
N TRP A 127 17.74 -8.81 -19.73
CA TRP A 127 18.97 -8.24 -19.20
C TRP A 127 19.12 -8.54 -17.71
N PRO A 128 20.34 -8.83 -17.21
CA PRO A 128 20.55 -9.07 -15.80
C PRO A 128 20.10 -7.85 -14.97
N MET A 129 19.27 -8.09 -13.97
CA MET A 129 18.75 -7.05 -13.09
C MET A 129 18.91 -7.43 -11.61
N ASN A 130 18.79 -6.45 -10.73
CA ASN A 130 18.72 -6.63 -9.29
C ASN A 130 17.25 -6.77 -8.88
N PHE A 131 16.97 -7.76 -8.05
CA PHE A 131 15.67 -7.92 -7.42
C PHE A 131 15.79 -7.59 -5.95
N HIS A 132 15.14 -6.52 -5.54
CA HIS A 132 14.99 -6.14 -4.15
C HIS A 132 13.53 -6.38 -3.78
N PRO A 133 13.18 -7.54 -3.21
CA PRO A 133 11.81 -7.76 -2.76
C PRO A 133 11.48 -6.67 -1.74
N HIS A 134 10.39 -5.93 -1.98
CA HIS A 134 9.89 -4.95 -1.00
C HIS A 134 9.68 -5.67 0.33
N SER A 135 10.21 -5.07 1.40
CA SER A 135 10.47 -5.71 2.69
C SER A 135 9.26 -6.47 3.24
N GLY A 136 9.28 -7.82 3.16
CA GLY A 136 8.68 -8.85 4.05
C GLY A 136 7.24 -8.76 4.59
N LYS A 137 6.52 -7.64 4.45
CA LYS A 137 5.22 -7.38 5.10
C LYS A 137 4.09 -7.10 4.11
N GLU A 138 4.39 -6.77 2.86
CA GLU A 138 3.38 -6.42 1.85
C GLU A 138 2.71 -7.65 1.22
N ASN A 139 3.45 -8.76 1.09
CA ASN A 139 2.99 -10.03 0.48
C ASN A 139 2.89 -11.18 1.48
N VAL A 140 2.45 -10.92 2.70
CA VAL A 140 1.99 -12.00 3.59
C VAL A 140 0.53 -12.22 3.26
N SER A 141 0.24 -13.32 2.56
CA SER A 141 -1.12 -13.81 2.36
C SER A 141 -1.79 -14.01 3.72
N LEU A 142 -3.09 -13.72 3.79
CA LEU A 142 -3.87 -13.89 5.01
C LEU A 142 -3.80 -15.36 5.47
N THR A 143 -3.69 -15.57 6.78
CA THR A 143 -3.79 -16.93 7.33
C THR A 143 -5.22 -17.45 7.20
N GLN A 144 -5.41 -18.77 7.23
CA GLN A 144 -6.76 -19.35 7.20
C GLN A 144 -7.63 -18.86 8.38
N GLU A 145 -7.03 -18.62 9.55
CA GLU A 145 -7.71 -18.06 10.72
C GLU A 145 -8.17 -16.62 10.48
N GLU A 146 -7.31 -15.78 9.87
CA GLU A 146 -7.67 -14.41 9.51
C GLU A 146 -8.81 -14.38 8.49
N VAL A 147 -8.77 -15.28 7.50
CA VAL A 147 -9.84 -15.40 6.50
C VAL A 147 -11.15 -15.81 7.16
N ALA A 148 -11.14 -16.81 8.07
CA ALA A 148 -12.33 -17.24 8.79
C ALA A 148 -12.91 -16.12 9.68
N SER A 149 -12.06 -15.36 10.35
CA SER A 149 -12.47 -14.18 11.12
C SER A 149 -13.08 -13.10 10.22
N ALA A 150 -12.44 -12.79 9.10
CA ALA A 150 -12.93 -11.83 8.12
C ALA A 150 -14.30 -12.22 7.56
N GLN A 151 -14.49 -13.50 7.22
CA GLN A 151 -15.79 -14.03 6.78
C GLN A 151 -16.86 -13.87 7.87
N THR A 152 -16.52 -14.08 9.14
CA THR A 152 -17.45 -13.91 10.26
C THR A 152 -17.92 -12.47 10.37
N TRP A 153 -17.01 -11.50 10.31
CA TRP A 153 -17.37 -10.07 10.31
C TRP A 153 -18.15 -9.64 9.08
N MET A 154 -17.82 -10.19 7.92
CA MET A 154 -18.61 -9.96 6.70
C MET A 154 -20.04 -10.47 6.87
N ARG A 155 -20.25 -11.66 7.44
CA ARG A 155 -21.60 -12.19 7.73
C ARG A 155 -22.36 -11.31 8.72
N HIS A 156 -21.69 -10.74 9.73
CA HIS A 156 -22.32 -9.74 10.60
C HIS A 156 -22.77 -8.50 9.84
N ALA A 157 -21.95 -7.98 8.92
CA ALA A 157 -22.34 -6.84 8.07
C ALA A 157 -23.54 -7.21 7.17
N LEU A 158 -23.54 -8.41 6.59
CA LEU A 158 -24.65 -8.91 5.77
C LEU A 158 -25.95 -9.05 6.58
N GLU A 159 -25.88 -9.50 7.83
CA GLU A 159 -27.06 -9.61 8.69
C GLU A 159 -27.63 -8.23 9.05
N GLU A 160 -26.77 -7.27 9.43
CA GLU A 160 -27.20 -5.88 9.64
C GLU A 160 -27.83 -5.29 8.36
N SER A 161 -27.30 -5.62 7.18
CA SER A 161 -27.85 -5.22 5.89
C SER A 161 -29.24 -5.82 5.59
N LYS A 162 -29.48 -7.10 5.90
CA LYS A 162 -30.80 -7.73 5.72
C LYS A 162 -31.88 -7.04 6.55
N VAL A 163 -31.55 -6.68 7.79
CA VAL A 163 -32.47 -5.95 8.68
C VAL A 163 -32.82 -4.58 8.08
N LEU A 164 -31.83 -3.87 7.52
CA LEU A 164 -32.08 -2.58 6.85
C LEU A 164 -32.92 -2.73 5.59
N ARG A 165 -32.70 -3.79 4.82
CA ARG A 165 -33.51 -4.12 3.63
C ARG A 165 -34.97 -4.31 4.00
N ALA A 166 -35.25 -5.04 5.09
CA ALA A 166 -36.61 -5.23 5.58
C ALA A 166 -37.29 -3.91 6.00
N GLN A 167 -36.48 -2.90 6.38
CA GLN A 167 -36.95 -1.55 6.69
C GLN A 167 -37.04 -0.62 5.46
N GLY A 168 -36.72 -1.11 4.24
CA GLY A 168 -36.71 -0.30 3.02
C GLY A 168 -35.59 0.76 2.98
N LYS A 169 -34.52 0.57 3.75
CA LYS A 169 -33.37 1.48 3.80
C LYS A 169 -32.22 1.01 2.91
N ILE A 170 -31.25 1.90 2.69
CA ILE A 170 -30.02 1.58 1.96
C ILE A 170 -29.25 0.49 2.70
N VAL A 171 -28.88 -0.57 1.98
CA VAL A 171 -28.31 -1.82 2.52
C VAL A 171 -26.80 -1.78 2.78
N ASN A 172 -26.16 -0.61 2.64
CA ASN A 172 -24.71 -0.53 2.77
C ASN A 172 -24.29 -0.34 4.24
N VAL A 173 -23.43 -1.24 4.73
CA VAL A 173 -22.99 -1.33 6.13
C VAL A 173 -21.47 -1.33 6.18
N ALA A 174 -20.91 -0.66 7.19
CA ALA A 174 -19.48 -0.55 7.47
C ALA A 174 -19.19 -0.95 8.90
N ILE A 175 -18.34 -1.98 9.09
CA ILE A 175 -17.92 -2.45 10.42
C ILE A 175 -16.42 -2.28 10.58
N ILE A 176 -15.99 -1.55 11.61
CA ILE A 176 -14.59 -1.39 11.99
C ILE A 176 -14.29 -2.29 13.18
N VAL A 177 -13.23 -3.08 13.08
CA VAL A 177 -12.81 -4.11 14.04
C VAL A 177 -11.35 -3.91 14.41
N ALA A 178 -11.01 -4.14 15.67
CA ALA A 178 -9.62 -4.26 16.09
C ALA A 178 -9.11 -5.69 15.85
N PRO A 179 -8.12 -5.91 14.97
CA PRO A 179 -7.70 -7.24 14.56
C PRO A 179 -7.07 -8.06 15.69
N ILE A 180 -6.35 -7.40 16.62
CA ILE A 180 -5.65 -8.08 17.72
C ILE A 180 -6.64 -8.66 18.73
N THR A 181 -7.67 -7.89 19.10
CA THR A 181 -8.69 -8.31 20.07
C THR A 181 -9.89 -8.99 19.42
N ASN A 182 -9.93 -9.01 18.08
CA ASN A 182 -11.05 -9.45 17.28
C ASN A 182 -12.41 -8.91 17.77
N SER A 183 -12.46 -7.60 18.03
CA SER A 183 -13.63 -6.95 18.66
C SER A 183 -14.15 -5.79 17.83
N LYS A 184 -15.48 -5.69 17.70
CA LYS A 184 -16.15 -4.58 17.01
C LYS A 184 -15.90 -3.25 17.73
N ILE A 185 -15.32 -2.28 17.03
CA ILE A 185 -15.09 -0.92 17.52
C ILE A 185 -16.28 -0.03 17.19
N ALA A 186 -16.75 -0.10 15.95
CA ALA A 186 -17.90 0.65 15.45
C ALA A 186 -18.60 -0.13 14.33
N SER A 187 -19.92 0.02 14.23
CA SER A 187 -20.69 -0.32 13.04
C SER A 187 -21.56 0.87 12.66
N SER A 188 -21.68 1.15 11.38
CA SER A 188 -22.59 2.17 10.87
C SER A 188 -23.17 1.81 9.52
N THR A 189 -24.26 2.49 9.18
CA THR A 189 -25.05 2.27 7.98
C THR A 189 -25.06 3.55 7.15
N ASP A 190 -25.44 3.40 5.89
CA ASP A 190 -25.63 4.52 4.98
C ASP A 190 -26.90 5.32 5.34
N THR A 191 -26.74 6.63 5.54
CA THR A 191 -27.84 7.55 5.87
C THR A 191 -27.95 8.68 4.85
N ARG A 192 -27.66 8.39 3.57
CA ARG A 192 -27.78 9.35 2.47
C ARG A 192 -29.17 9.96 2.27
N ASN A 193 -30.21 9.34 2.82
CA ASN A 193 -31.55 9.94 2.86
C ASN A 193 -31.56 11.25 3.65
N ASP A 194 -30.65 11.42 4.62
CA ASP A 194 -30.53 12.63 5.44
C ASP A 194 -29.52 13.61 4.82
N HIS A 195 -28.35 13.14 4.38
CA HIS A 195 -27.32 13.98 3.77
C HIS A 195 -26.45 13.20 2.77
N PRO A 196 -26.16 13.75 1.57
CA PRO A 196 -25.50 13.01 0.48
C PRO A 196 -24.10 12.47 0.83
N LEU A 197 -23.39 13.09 1.79
CA LEU A 197 -22.05 12.64 2.21
C LEU A 197 -22.06 11.60 3.35
N HIS A 198 -23.22 11.27 3.91
CA HIS A 198 -23.35 10.34 5.04
C HIS A 198 -23.35 8.87 4.59
N HIS A 199 -22.25 8.48 3.94
CA HIS A 199 -22.00 7.10 3.56
C HIS A 199 -21.65 6.28 4.81
N ALA A 200 -21.92 4.97 4.76
CA ALA A 200 -21.63 4.05 5.88
C ALA A 200 -20.19 4.19 6.42
N VAL A 201 -19.20 4.32 5.54
CA VAL A 201 -17.79 4.52 5.92
C VAL A 201 -17.58 5.81 6.70
N MET A 202 -18.13 6.93 6.23
CA MET A 202 -17.98 8.25 6.88
C MET A 202 -18.60 8.24 8.27
N ASN A 203 -19.81 7.70 8.37
CA ASN A 203 -20.53 7.58 9.64
C ASN A 203 -19.77 6.67 10.61
N CYS A 204 -19.19 5.57 10.12
CA CYS A 204 -18.41 4.65 10.94
C CYS A 204 -17.12 5.29 11.47
N ILE A 205 -16.39 6.04 10.62
CA ILE A 205 -15.21 6.80 11.04
C ILE A 205 -15.58 7.85 12.11
N ALA A 206 -16.71 8.54 11.95
CA ALA A 206 -17.19 9.51 12.93
C ALA A 206 -17.50 8.85 14.29
N LEU A 207 -18.07 7.65 14.31
CA LEU A 207 -18.28 6.89 15.55
C LEU A 207 -16.97 6.49 16.22
N VAL A 208 -15.95 6.12 15.45
CA VAL A 208 -14.59 5.86 16.00
C VAL A 208 -14.00 7.15 16.58
N ALA A 209 -14.11 8.27 15.88
CA ALA A 209 -13.63 9.56 16.38
C ALA A 209 -14.28 9.95 17.71
N GLU A 210 -15.61 9.77 17.81
CA GLU A 210 -16.36 10.08 19.03
C GLU A 210 -15.98 9.15 20.18
N ARG A 211 -15.76 7.86 19.90
CA ARG A 211 -15.28 6.88 20.89
C ARG A 211 -13.91 7.30 21.44
N GLU A 212 -12.97 7.67 20.56
CA GLU A 212 -11.63 8.13 20.95
C GLU A 212 -11.68 9.44 21.73
N ARG A 213 -12.57 10.37 21.37
CA ARG A 213 -12.79 11.62 22.10
C ARG A 213 -13.25 11.35 23.54
N LYS A 214 -14.29 10.51 23.72
CA LYS A 214 -14.79 10.13 25.04
C LYS A 214 -13.73 9.42 25.89
N LYS A 215 -12.92 8.56 25.27
CA LYS A 215 -11.80 7.89 25.95
C LYS A 215 -10.81 8.92 26.52
N ARG A 216 -10.38 9.89 25.70
CA ARG A 216 -9.47 10.96 26.13
C ARG A 216 -10.07 11.87 27.19
N GLU A 217 -11.36 12.19 27.09
CA GLU A 217 -12.07 12.96 28.11
C GLU A 217 -12.07 12.19 29.44
N SER A 218 -12.38 10.90 29.45
CA SER A 218 -12.36 10.07 30.66
C SER A 218 -10.96 9.94 31.28
N GLU A 219 -9.91 9.78 30.46
CA GLU A 219 -8.52 9.73 30.91
C GLU A 219 -8.09 11.08 31.53
N SER A 220 -8.55 12.20 30.95
CA SER A 220 -8.27 13.54 31.50
C SER A 220 -8.95 13.79 32.84
N THR A 221 -10.18 13.28 33.03
CA THR A 221 -10.90 13.42 34.32
C THR A 221 -10.27 12.60 35.45
N ILE A 222 -9.72 11.42 35.13
CA ILE A 222 -9.03 10.56 36.11
C ILE A 222 -7.70 11.20 36.55
N ALA A 223 -6.98 11.82 35.62
CA ALA A 223 -5.73 12.54 35.92
C ALA A 223 -5.95 13.78 36.80
N ASP A 224 -7.09 14.46 36.70
CA ASP A 224 -7.42 15.66 37.49
C ASP A 224 -7.91 15.31 38.91
N SER A 225 -8.51 14.12 39.09
CA SER A 225 -8.93 13.61 40.42
C SER A 225 -7.79 13.02 41.27
N GLY A 226 -6.56 12.95 40.74
CA GLY A 226 -5.39 12.37 41.40
C GLY A 226 -4.52 13.35 42.19
N ILE A 227 -4.94 14.62 42.36
CA ILE A 227 -4.21 15.61 43.15
C ILE A 227 -5.08 16.08 44.32
N HIS A 228 -5.14 15.27 45.37
CA HIS A 228 -5.31 15.82 46.72
C HIS A 228 -4.77 14.86 47.79
N GLU A 229 -3.55 15.10 48.26
CA GLU A 229 -3.18 14.86 49.66
C GLU A 229 -1.97 15.75 50.04
N ASP A 230 -2.31 16.80 50.80
CA ASP A 230 -1.58 17.56 51.83
C ASP A 230 -0.16 18.10 51.62
N CYS A 231 -0.07 19.42 51.48
CA CYS A 231 0.82 20.25 52.29
C CYS A 231 0.27 21.69 52.45
N ASN A 232 -0.03 22.05 53.70
CA ASN A 232 -0.35 23.39 54.18
C ASN A 232 0.79 24.39 53.88
N GLY A 233 0.46 25.59 53.37
CA GLY A 233 1.38 26.73 53.42
C GLY A 233 1.13 27.86 52.43
N GLU A 234 0.31 28.82 52.85
CA GLU A 234 0.27 30.23 52.42
C GLU A 234 -0.34 30.65 51.07
N LEU A 235 -1.19 31.66 51.21
CA LEU A 235 -2.13 32.23 50.25
C LEU A 235 -1.48 33.32 49.40
N ALA A 236 -1.59 33.26 48.08
CA ALA A 236 -1.58 34.46 47.24
C ALA A 236 -2.41 34.30 45.95
N ASN A 237 -3.27 35.30 45.75
CA ASN A 237 -4.35 35.48 44.78
C ASN A 237 -4.11 35.08 43.31
N CYS A 238 -5.08 34.29 42.80
CA CYS A 238 -5.98 34.59 41.68
C CYS A 238 -5.40 35.24 40.41
N THR A 239 -5.45 34.53 39.28
CA THR A 239 -6.23 34.97 38.09
C THR A 239 -6.59 33.76 37.24
N LYS A 240 -7.90 33.48 37.12
CA LYS A 240 -8.43 32.61 36.07
C LYS A 240 -8.18 33.29 34.72
N GLN A 241 -7.34 32.71 33.88
CA GLN A 241 -7.41 32.95 32.44
C GLN A 241 -7.29 31.62 31.71
N PHE A 242 -8.46 31.07 31.40
CA PHE A 242 -8.62 29.99 30.43
C PHE A 242 -8.11 30.51 29.08
N VAL A 243 -6.93 30.06 28.67
CA VAL A 243 -6.46 30.21 27.30
C VAL A 243 -6.07 28.81 26.84
N GLY A 244 -6.90 28.24 25.96
CA GLY A 244 -6.55 27.02 25.24
C GLY A 244 -5.27 27.27 24.45
N THR A 245 -4.19 26.58 24.84
CA THR A 245 -2.95 26.58 24.06
C THR A 245 -2.63 25.16 23.65
N GLY A 246 -2.92 24.83 22.39
CA GLY A 246 -2.26 23.74 21.70
C GLY A 246 -0.75 24.00 21.73
N LYS A 247 -0.01 23.21 22.50
CA LYS A 247 1.46 23.28 22.54
C LYS A 247 2.03 22.86 21.18
N ARG A 248 2.32 23.85 20.33
CA ARG A 248 3.38 23.75 19.32
C ARG A 248 4.70 23.57 20.07
N ARG A 249 5.26 22.35 20.05
CA ARG A 249 6.64 22.12 20.49
C ARG A 249 7.57 22.52 19.34
N LYS A 250 8.43 23.52 19.61
CA LYS A 250 9.57 23.92 18.78
C LYS A 250 10.54 22.73 18.69
N LEU A 251 10.84 22.26 17.48
CA LEU A 251 12.07 21.53 17.19
C LEU A 251 13.21 22.55 17.18
N MET A 252 14.30 22.26 17.90
CA MET A 252 15.61 22.85 17.62
C MET A 252 16.44 21.79 16.91
N ASP A 253 17.10 22.23 15.84
CA ASP A 253 18.00 21.44 15.00
C ASP A 253 19.21 20.90 15.76
N GLY A 254 19.64 19.71 15.36
CA GLY A 254 20.83 19.03 15.84
C GLY A 254 20.91 17.64 15.20
N GLU A 255 21.63 17.56 14.10
CA GLU A 255 21.80 16.41 13.20
C GLU A 255 22.53 15.24 13.88
N ALA A 256 21.99 14.03 13.75
CA ALA A 256 22.76 12.78 13.65
C ALA A 256 21.85 11.62 13.22
N GLU A 257 22.19 11.02 12.08
CA GLU A 257 21.57 9.82 11.53
C GLU A 257 21.54 8.65 12.52
N SER A 258 20.35 8.12 12.77
CA SER A 258 20.14 6.74 13.19
C SER A 258 18.69 6.37 12.86
N ARG A 259 18.52 5.69 11.73
CA ARG A 259 17.28 4.99 11.34
C ARG A 259 17.02 3.87 12.36
N LEU A 260 16.52 4.21 13.53
CA LEU A 260 15.89 3.25 14.42
C LEU A 260 14.45 3.07 13.96
N LEU A 261 14.26 2.08 13.09
CA LEU A 261 12.97 1.42 12.90
C LEU A 261 12.52 0.94 14.28
N THR A 262 11.65 1.71 14.94
CA THR A 262 10.92 1.20 16.11
C THR A 262 10.08 0.03 15.64
N VAL A 263 10.61 -1.16 15.89
CA VAL A 263 9.91 -2.43 15.93
C VAL A 263 8.72 -2.24 16.85
N VAL A 264 7.53 -2.09 16.27
CA VAL A 264 6.29 -2.18 17.02
C VAL A 264 6.11 -3.66 17.37
N ASN A 265 6.48 -4.01 18.60
CA ASN A 265 6.17 -5.31 19.19
C ASN A 265 4.64 -5.50 19.20
N PRO A 266 4.09 -6.60 18.64
CA PRO A 266 2.65 -6.79 18.56
C PRO A 266 2.01 -7.36 19.84
N ALA A 267 2.79 -7.58 20.91
CA ALA A 267 2.34 -8.35 22.08
C ALA A 267 1.95 -7.51 23.32
N ALA A 268 2.06 -6.18 23.30
CA ALA A 268 1.72 -5.34 24.47
C ALA A 268 1.49 -3.86 24.08
N GLY A 269 0.46 -3.59 23.26
CA GLY A 269 0.34 -2.30 22.57
C GLY A 269 -1.05 -1.66 22.56
N ALA A 270 -1.86 -1.83 23.61
CA ALA A 270 -3.11 -1.06 23.77
C ALA A 270 -2.90 0.33 24.42
N ASP A 271 -1.65 0.73 24.69
CA ASP A 271 -1.30 1.83 25.60
C ASP A 271 -0.49 3.00 24.98
N LYS A 272 -0.60 3.22 23.66
CA LYS A 272 -0.22 4.51 23.07
C LYS A 272 -1.31 4.98 22.12
N SER A 273 -2.03 6.02 22.53
CA SER A 273 -3.16 6.65 21.84
C SER A 273 -3.03 6.61 20.31
N GLY A 274 -3.66 5.60 19.69
CA GLY A 274 -3.69 5.45 18.24
C GLY A 274 -4.40 6.64 17.61
N TYR A 275 -3.95 7.04 16.41
CA TYR A 275 -4.65 8.06 15.65
C TYR A 275 -5.86 7.44 14.95
N LEU A 276 -7.07 7.82 15.38
CA LEU A 276 -8.33 7.47 14.74
C LEU A 276 -8.49 5.97 14.43
N CYS A 277 -8.36 5.55 13.16
CA CYS A 277 -8.53 4.15 12.74
C CYS A 277 -7.20 3.41 12.54
N SER A 278 -6.10 3.91 13.11
CA SER A 278 -4.77 3.29 12.99
C SER A 278 -4.78 1.85 13.49
N GLY A 279 -4.35 0.92 12.64
CA GLY A 279 -4.25 -0.50 13.01
C GLY A 279 -5.58 -1.26 13.00
N LEU A 280 -6.68 -0.64 12.56
CA LEU A 280 -8.00 -1.27 12.49
C LEU A 280 -8.31 -1.84 11.10
N ASP A 281 -9.21 -2.81 11.07
CA ASP A 281 -9.74 -3.42 9.86
C ASP A 281 -11.16 -2.95 9.60
N LEU A 282 -11.49 -2.71 8.34
CA LEU A 282 -12.82 -2.31 7.90
C LEU A 282 -13.44 -3.38 7.00
N TYR A 283 -14.68 -3.77 7.29
CA TYR A 283 -15.49 -4.68 6.48
C TYR A 283 -16.66 -3.93 5.84
N LEU A 284 -16.80 -4.07 4.53
CA LEU A 284 -17.82 -3.40 3.71
C LEU A 284 -18.50 -4.38 2.77
N ILE A 285 -19.78 -4.23 2.54
CA ILE A 285 -20.45 -5.07 1.55
C ILE A 285 -20.09 -4.58 0.14
N ASN A 286 -20.19 -3.27 -0.10
CA ASN A 286 -19.87 -2.65 -1.38
C ASN A 286 -18.53 -1.92 -1.32
N GLU A 287 -17.81 -1.92 -2.43
CA GLU A 287 -16.58 -1.14 -2.59
C GLU A 287 -16.85 0.35 -2.34
N PRO A 288 -16.04 1.02 -1.50
CA PRO A 288 -16.23 2.42 -1.18
C PRO A 288 -15.89 3.31 -2.39
N CYS A 289 -16.60 4.43 -2.53
CA CYS A 289 -16.30 5.44 -3.55
C CYS A 289 -15.01 6.21 -3.23
N ALA A 290 -14.52 6.99 -4.20
CA ALA A 290 -13.29 7.79 -4.05
C ALA A 290 -13.25 8.67 -2.78
N MET A 291 -14.38 9.29 -2.40
CA MET A 291 -14.48 10.07 -1.16
C MET A 291 -14.21 9.21 0.08
N CYS A 292 -14.91 8.09 0.20
CA CYS A 292 -14.74 7.16 1.33
C CYS A 292 -13.34 6.57 1.35
N SER A 293 -12.79 6.19 0.19
CA SER A 293 -11.42 5.68 0.06
C SER A 293 -10.38 6.70 0.52
N MET A 294 -10.54 7.98 0.16
CA MET A 294 -9.64 9.04 0.63
C MET A 294 -9.80 9.31 2.13
N ALA A 295 -11.02 9.26 2.66
CA ALA A 295 -11.25 9.36 4.10
C ALA A 295 -10.55 8.25 4.89
N LEU A 296 -10.46 7.04 4.33
CA LEU A 296 -9.72 5.91 4.92
C LEU A 296 -8.21 6.13 4.95
N VAL A 297 -7.64 6.75 3.90
CA VAL A 297 -6.24 7.21 3.90
C VAL A 297 -6.01 8.18 5.05
N HIS A 298 -6.87 9.20 5.17
CA HIS A 298 -6.77 10.19 6.24
C HIS A 298 -6.97 9.59 7.63
N SER A 299 -7.74 8.52 7.75
CA SER A 299 -8.01 7.82 9.01
C SER A 299 -6.97 6.77 9.38
N ARG A 300 -5.99 6.53 8.50
CA ARG A 300 -4.90 5.57 8.70
C ARG A 300 -5.37 4.12 8.90
N ILE A 301 -6.46 3.71 8.25
CA ILE A 301 -6.95 2.32 8.33
C ILE A 301 -5.85 1.34 7.92
N ALA A 302 -5.80 0.15 8.52
CA ALA A 302 -4.77 -0.84 8.20
C ALA A 302 -5.17 -1.74 7.03
N ARG A 303 -6.40 -2.27 7.06
CA ARG A 303 -6.93 -3.17 6.03
C ARG A 303 -8.39 -2.89 5.74
N VAL A 304 -8.79 -3.07 4.49
CA VAL A 304 -10.17 -2.97 4.05
C VAL A 304 -10.57 -4.24 3.32
N PHE A 305 -11.71 -4.79 3.68
CA PHE A 305 -12.29 -6.00 3.11
C PHE A 305 -13.64 -5.65 2.51
N TYR A 306 -13.86 -5.98 1.23
CA TYR A 306 -15.16 -5.80 0.61
C TYR A 306 -15.62 -6.97 -0.25
N ALA A 307 -16.94 -7.12 -0.39
CA ALA A 307 -17.54 -8.23 -1.11
C ALA A 307 -17.82 -7.90 -2.59
N ILE A 308 -18.43 -6.76 -2.88
CA ILE A 308 -18.94 -6.39 -4.22
C ILE A 308 -18.23 -5.16 -4.76
N ARG A 309 -17.76 -5.24 -6.00
CA ARG A 309 -17.15 -4.13 -6.73
C ARG A 309 -18.19 -3.10 -7.17
N GLN A 310 -17.79 -1.83 -7.24
CA GLN A 310 -18.67 -0.74 -7.66
C GLN A 310 -18.03 0.02 -8.83
N CYS A 311 -18.79 0.42 -9.85
CA CYS A 311 -18.24 1.14 -11.00
C CYS A 311 -17.52 2.45 -10.62
N HIS A 312 -17.95 3.13 -9.56
CA HIS A 312 -17.32 4.33 -9.00
C HIS A 312 -16.39 4.03 -7.80
N GLY A 313 -15.99 2.76 -7.64
CA GLY A 313 -15.19 2.26 -6.53
C GLY A 313 -13.76 2.78 -6.55
N GLY A 314 -13.24 3.19 -5.39
CA GLY A 314 -11.95 3.83 -5.24
C GLY A 314 -10.80 2.92 -4.80
N LEU A 315 -11.03 1.60 -4.66
CA LEU A 315 -10.05 0.65 -4.11
C LEU A 315 -9.66 -0.47 -5.07
N GLY A 316 -10.24 -0.52 -6.27
CA GLY A 316 -9.89 -1.50 -7.29
C GLY A 316 -10.65 -1.37 -8.60
N SER A 317 -11.81 -0.71 -8.60
CA SER A 317 -12.63 -0.60 -9.82
C SER A 317 -12.27 0.60 -10.69
N ALA A 318 -12.55 1.84 -10.25
CA ALA A 318 -12.18 3.03 -11.01
C ALA A 318 -10.80 3.58 -10.61
N TYR A 319 -10.48 3.50 -9.33
CA TYR A 319 -9.22 3.99 -8.78
C TYR A 319 -8.61 2.97 -7.81
N LYS A 320 -7.31 3.10 -7.56
CA LYS A 320 -6.56 2.33 -6.55
C LYS A 320 -5.91 3.29 -5.56
N ILE A 321 -6.74 4.02 -4.81
CA ILE A 321 -6.28 5.11 -3.93
C ILE A 321 -5.36 4.58 -2.82
N HIS A 322 -5.59 3.35 -2.35
CA HIS A 322 -4.84 2.73 -1.26
C HIS A 322 -3.35 2.47 -1.54
N VAL A 323 -2.94 2.50 -2.81
CA VAL A 323 -1.56 2.24 -3.28
C VAL A 323 -0.95 3.42 -4.05
N HIS A 324 -1.65 4.57 -4.10
CA HIS A 324 -1.18 5.69 -4.90
C HIS A 324 0.14 6.26 -4.36
N PRO A 325 1.22 6.37 -5.17
CA PRO A 325 2.58 6.64 -4.67
C PRO A 325 2.75 8.03 -4.05
N SER A 326 1.94 9.01 -4.45
CA SER A 326 2.01 10.37 -3.91
C SER A 326 1.30 10.55 -2.56
N LEU A 327 0.65 9.51 -2.03
CA LEU A 327 -0.06 9.56 -0.76
C LEU A 327 0.83 9.12 0.40
N ASN A 328 0.60 9.73 1.56
CA ASN A 328 1.42 9.52 2.76
C ASN A 328 1.07 8.24 3.55
N HIS A 329 -0.04 7.57 3.21
CA HIS A 329 -0.50 6.37 3.89
C HIS A 329 -1.07 5.39 2.87
N HIS A 330 -0.62 4.15 2.98
CA HIS A 330 -1.05 3.02 2.17
C HIS A 330 -1.64 1.95 3.07
N PHE A 331 -2.63 1.22 2.57
CA PHE A 331 -3.31 0.18 3.34
C PHE A 331 -3.69 -0.99 2.44
N LYS A 332 -3.86 -2.17 3.06
CA LYS A 332 -4.16 -3.38 2.29
C LYS A 332 -5.64 -3.45 1.98
N VAL A 333 -5.96 -3.91 0.78
CA VAL A 333 -7.33 -4.08 0.33
C VAL A 333 -7.53 -5.51 -0.11
N TYR A 334 -8.62 -6.12 0.33
CA TYR A 334 -9.04 -7.46 -0.05
C TYR A 334 -10.45 -7.41 -0.62
N ARG A 335 -10.64 -8.07 -1.77
CA ARG A 335 -11.90 -8.07 -2.52
C ARG A 335 -12.53 -9.46 -2.58
N ASP A 336 -13.80 -9.48 -3.01
CA ASP A 336 -14.60 -10.68 -3.26
C ASP A 336 -14.85 -11.56 -2.00
N LEU A 337 -14.70 -10.98 -0.79
CA LEU A 337 -14.98 -11.67 0.48
C LEU A 337 -16.48 -12.00 0.62
N CYS A 338 -16.83 -13.29 0.78
CA CYS A 338 -18.23 -13.75 0.86
C CYS A 338 -19.12 -13.22 -0.29
N LYS A 339 -18.55 -13.03 -1.50
CA LYS A 339 -19.23 -12.40 -2.64
C LYS A 339 -20.59 -13.02 -2.98
N ALA A 340 -20.68 -14.35 -3.01
CA ALA A 340 -21.92 -15.05 -3.33
C ALA A 340 -23.03 -14.76 -2.29
N GLU A 341 -22.69 -14.78 -1.00
CA GLU A 341 -23.61 -14.44 0.09
C GLU A 341 -24.04 -12.96 0.00
N ALA A 342 -23.12 -12.07 -0.33
CA ALA A 342 -23.39 -10.65 -0.47
C ALA A 342 -24.32 -10.31 -1.65
N LEU A 343 -24.10 -10.94 -2.81
CA LEU A 343 -24.97 -10.79 -3.98
C LEU A 343 -26.38 -11.29 -3.69
N ALA A 344 -26.52 -12.42 -2.98
CA ALA A 344 -27.83 -12.93 -2.57
C ALA A 344 -28.54 -11.97 -1.58
N ALA A 345 -27.81 -11.31 -0.68
CA ALA A 345 -28.38 -10.39 0.30
C ALA A 345 -28.82 -9.04 -0.32
N ILE A 346 -28.05 -8.52 -1.29
CA ILE A 346 -28.36 -7.26 -1.98
C ILE A 346 -29.39 -7.47 -3.11
N GLY A 347 -29.56 -8.70 -3.60
CA GLY A 347 -30.40 -9.00 -4.75
C GLY A 347 -29.79 -8.43 -6.05
N GLU A 348 -30.35 -8.78 -7.20
CA GLU A 348 -29.98 -8.13 -8.47
C GLU A 348 -30.37 -6.65 -8.40
N VAL A 349 -29.42 -5.79 -8.03
CA VAL A 349 -29.54 -4.36 -8.29
C VAL A 349 -29.27 -4.21 -9.77
N THR A 350 -30.35 -4.13 -10.55
CA THR A 350 -30.33 -3.62 -11.91
C THR A 350 -29.64 -2.26 -11.87
N GLN A 351 -28.44 -2.20 -12.44
CA GLN A 351 -27.74 -0.95 -12.71
C GLN A 351 -28.61 -0.19 -13.73
N SER A 352 -29.40 0.78 -13.25
CA SER A 352 -30.11 1.75 -14.09
C SER A 352 -29.34 3.05 -14.18
#